data_AF-A0A550GVY1-F1
#
_entry.id   AF-A0A550GVY1-F1
#
_cell.length_a   1.000
_cell.length_b   1.000
_cell.length_c   1.000
_cell.angle_alpha   90.00
_cell.angle_beta   90.00
_cell.angle_gamma   90.00
#
_symmetry.space_group_name_H-M   'P 1'
#
loop_
_entity.id
_entity.type
_entity.pdbx_description
1 polymer ?
#
loop_
_entity_poly.entity_id
_entity_poly.type
_entity_poly.pdbx_seq_one_letter_code
_entity_poly.pdbx_strand_id
1 'polypeptide(L)' 'MTALNDREVRNAFKEWAKEMDCHQYQIFVETAKMVELLKQKKVSAKTKNEMIIIIKGLQATVKSVHKVLSKYIE' A
#
# COMPACT_ATOMS: atom_id res chain seq x y z
N MET A 1 6.37 -16.57 19.03
CA MET A 1 6.26 -15.93 17.71
C MET A 1 6.51 -17.00 16.66
N THR A 2 5.45 -17.68 16.24
CA THR A 2 5.48 -18.59 15.10
C THR A 2 5.61 -17.73 13.83
N ALA A 3 6.71 -17.89 13.11
CA ALA A 3 6.83 -17.32 11.78
C ALA A 3 5.74 -17.95 10.90
N LEU A 4 4.84 -17.13 10.34
CA LEU A 4 3.85 -17.56 9.36
C LEU A 4 4.58 -18.37 8.27
N ASN A 5 4.02 -19.52 7.88
CA ASN A 5 4.65 -20.28 6.83
C ASN A 5 4.52 -19.51 5.50
N ASP A 6 5.53 -19.66 4.65
CA ASP A 6 5.63 -18.97 3.36
C ASP A 6 4.42 -19.18 2.44
N ARG A 7 3.62 -20.23 2.69
CA ARG A 7 2.41 -20.57 1.94
C ARG A 7 1.20 -19.77 2.42
N GLU A 8 1.07 -19.55 3.72
CA GLU A 8 0.02 -18.74 4.34
C GLU A 8 0.12 -17.28 3.91
N VAL A 9 1.34 -16.73 3.94
CA VAL A 9 1.60 -15.36 3.45
C VAL A 9 1.22 -15.23 1.98
N ARG A 10 1.60 -16.20 1.14
CA ARG A 10 1.26 -16.22 -0.28
C ARG A 10 -0.24 -16.35 -0.53
N ASN A 11 -0.95 -17.12 0.28
CA ASN A 11 -2.41 -17.26 0.15
C ASN A 11 -3.13 -15.98 0.56
N ALA A 12 -2.77 -15.40 1.71
CA ALA A 12 -3.36 -14.15 2.17
C ALA A 12 -3.09 -12.99 1.20
N PHE A 13 -1.89 -12.94 0.60
CA PHE A 13 -1.57 -11.98 -0.46
C PHE A 13 -2.49 -12.16 -1.68
N LYS A 14 -2.70 -13.40 -2.14
CA LYS A 14 -3.59 -13.69 -3.27
C LYS A 14 -5.03 -13.28 -2.97
N GLU A 15 -5.50 -13.44 -1.75
CA GLU A 15 -6.85 -13.00 -1.35
C GLU A 15 -6.97 -11.49 -1.33
N TRP A 16 -6.01 -10.80 -0.69
CA TRP A 16 -5.98 -9.34 -0.71
C TRP A 16 -5.90 -8.78 -2.14
N ALA A 17 -5.07 -9.37 -3.00
CA ALA A 17 -4.92 -8.93 -4.39
C ALA A 17 -6.21 -9.09 -5.22
N LYS A 18 -7.10 -10.03 -4.87
CA LYS A 18 -8.43 -10.17 -5.50
C LYS A 18 -9.40 -9.08 -5.07
N GLU A 19 -9.25 -8.56 -3.85
CA GLU A 19 -10.06 -7.46 -3.33
C GLU A 19 -9.49 -6.08 -3.71
N MET A 20 -8.34 -6.04 -4.38
CA MET A 20 -7.71 -4.78 -4.78
C MET A 20 -8.52 -4.08 -5.86
N ASP A 21 -9.07 -2.93 -5.52
CA ASP A 21 -9.82 -2.09 -6.46
C ASP A 21 -8.90 -1.14 -7.26
N CYS A 22 -9.47 -0.49 -8.28
CA CYS A 22 -8.73 0.42 -9.14
C CYS A 22 -8.13 1.62 -8.38
N HIS A 23 -8.74 2.02 -7.26
CA HIS A 23 -8.31 3.14 -6.44
C HIS A 23 -7.04 2.80 -5.67
N GLN A 24 -6.98 1.59 -5.09
CA GLN A 24 -5.78 1.06 -4.44
C GLN A 24 -4.63 0.86 -5.43
N TYR A 25 -4.91 0.37 -6.63
CA TYR A 25 -3.91 0.27 -7.70
C TYR A 25 -3.35 1.65 -8.10
N GLN A 26 -4.23 2.64 -8.27
CA GLN A 26 -3.84 4.00 -8.61
C GLN A 26 -2.96 4.63 -7.52
N ILE A 27 -3.23 4.37 -6.25
CA ILE A 27 -2.37 4.81 -5.13
C ILE A 27 -0.95 4.25 -5.27
N PHE A 28 -0.76 2.97 -5.65
CA PHE A 28 0.57 2.40 -5.87
C PHE A 28 1.32 3.08 -7.01
N VAL A 29 0.66 3.29 -8.15
CA VAL A 29 1.26 3.94 -9.32
C VAL A 29 1.68 5.38 -9.00
N GLU A 30 0.82 6.15 -8.35
CA GLU A 30 1.13 7.53 -7.97
C GLU A 30 2.23 7.60 -6.90
N THR A 31 2.29 6.64 -5.98
CA THR A 31 3.39 6.52 -5.00
C THR A 31 4.74 6.34 -5.71
N ALA A 32 4.81 5.48 -6.73
CA ALA A 32 6.04 5.22 -7.48
C ALA A 32 6.53 6.48 -8.22
N LYS A 33 5.62 7.23 -8.86
CA LYS A 33 5.94 8.52 -9.51
C LYS A 33 6.49 9.54 -8.52
N MET A 34 5.99 9.55 -7.30
CA MET A 34 6.50 10.46 -6.27
C MET A 34 7.86 10.10 -5.72
N VAL A 35 8.15 8.81 -5.54
CA VAL A 35 9.50 8.37 -5.17
C VAL A 35 10.52 8.85 -6.20
N GLU A 36 10.17 8.80 -7.49
CA GLU A 36 10.99 9.36 -8.56
C GLU A 36 11.15 10.89 -8.47
N LEU A 37 10.07 11.64 -8.20
CA LEU A 37 10.15 13.09 -8.01
C LEU A 37 10.97 13.50 -6.78
N LEU A 38 10.89 12.74 -5.68
CA LEU A 38 11.67 12.97 -4.47
C LEU A 38 13.16 12.69 -4.67
N LYS A 39 13.51 11.65 -5.44
CA LYS A 39 14.91 11.39 -5.84
C LYS A 39 15.51 12.58 -6.58
N GLN A 40 14.71 13.35 -7.32
CA GLN A 40 15.13 14.55 -8.04
C GLN A 40 15.25 15.81 -7.16
N LYS A 41 14.97 15.73 -5.85
CA LYS A 41 15.07 16.83 -4.84
C LYS A 41 14.31 18.13 -5.17
N LYS A 42 13.38 18.12 -6.12
CA LYS A 42 12.50 19.25 -6.44
C LYS A 42 11.11 19.00 -5.87
N VAL A 43 10.80 19.58 -4.70
CA VAL A 43 9.49 19.40 -4.05
C VAL A 43 8.76 20.73 -3.97
N SER A 44 7.80 20.94 -4.89
CA SER A 44 6.91 22.10 -4.86
C SER A 44 5.82 21.95 -3.79
N ALA A 45 5.12 23.04 -3.43
CA ALA A 45 3.97 22.97 -2.53
C ALA A 45 2.84 22.07 -3.08
N LYS A 46 2.64 22.06 -4.40
CA LYS A 46 1.71 21.14 -5.09
C LYS A 46 2.12 19.68 -4.87
N THR A 47 3.41 19.37 -5.06
CA THR A 47 3.97 18.04 -4.84
C THR A 47 3.77 17.59 -3.39
N LYS A 48 3.97 18.48 -2.40
CA LYS A 48 3.71 18.16 -0.98
C LYS A 48 2.24 17.81 -0.71
N ASN A 49 1.29 18.51 -1.34
CA ASN A 49 -0.13 18.22 -1.16
C ASN A 49 -0.53 16.88 -1.78
N GLU A 50 -0.04 16.58 -2.98
CA GLU A 50 -0.24 15.29 -3.63
C GLU A 50 0.37 14.16 -2.76
N MET A 51 1.53 14.38 -2.12
CA MET A 51 2.15 13.41 -1.20
C MET A 51 1.24 13.09 -0.01
N ILE A 52 0.62 14.09 0.59
CA ILE A 52 -0.30 13.89 1.72
C ILE A 52 -1.50 13.03 1.31
N ILE A 53 -2.05 13.25 0.12
CA ILE A 53 -3.18 12.47 -0.39
C ILE A 53 -2.78 11.00 -0.59
N ILE A 54 -1.60 10.77 -1.18
CA ILE A 54 -1.09 9.41 -1.41
C ILE A 54 -0.77 8.71 -0.10
N ILE A 55 -0.15 9.39 0.88
CA ILE A 55 0.12 8.81 2.20
C ILE A 55 -1.19 8.39 2.88
N LYS A 56 -2.24 9.20 2.79
CA LYS A 56 -3.58 8.84 3.30
C LYS A 56 -4.15 7.61 2.56
N GLY A 57 -3.97 7.54 1.25
CA GLY A 57 -4.33 6.37 0.44
C GLY A 57 -3.57 5.10 0.87
N LEU A 58 -2.26 5.20 1.04
CA LEU A 58 -1.41 4.09 1.53
C LEU A 58 -1.84 3.63 2.92
N GLN A 59 -2.15 4.55 3.83
CA GLN A 59 -2.68 4.20 5.16
C GLN A 59 -4.01 3.43 5.07
N ALA A 60 -4.89 3.78 4.14
CA ALA A 60 -6.12 3.04 3.88
C ALA A 60 -5.83 1.64 3.31
N THR A 61 -4.89 1.52 2.37
CA THR A 61 -4.44 0.24 1.81
C THR A 61 -3.84 -0.66 2.89
N VAL A 62 -2.99 -0.13 3.78
CA VAL A 62 -2.43 -0.89 4.91
C VAL A 62 -3.53 -1.40 5.85
N LYS A 63 -4.55 -0.60 6.13
CA LYS A 63 -5.72 -1.04 6.93
C LYS A 63 -6.49 -2.16 6.23
N SER A 64 -6.66 -2.08 4.91
CA SER A 64 -7.30 -3.13 4.10
C SER A 64 -6.50 -4.44 4.13
N VAL A 65 -5.18 -4.38 3.93
CA VAL A 65 -4.28 -5.54 4.07
C VAL A 65 -4.36 -6.12 5.48
N HIS A 66 -4.29 -5.28 6.51
CA HIS A 66 -4.35 -5.71 7.91
C HIS A 66 -5.66 -6.44 8.23
N LYS A 67 -6.80 -5.98 7.70
CA LYS A 67 -8.10 -6.66 7.84
C LYS A 67 -8.12 -8.07 7.23
N VAL A 68 -7.41 -8.27 6.12
CA VAL A 68 -7.28 -9.61 5.51
C VAL A 68 -6.36 -10.48 6.35
N LEU A 69 -5.19 -9.94 6.72
CA LEU A 69 -4.17 -10.67 7.50
C LEU A 69 -4.60 -10.98 8.93
N SER A 70 -5.46 -10.17 9.56
CA SER A 70 -5.92 -10.41 10.94
C SER A 70 -6.68 -11.74 11.07
N LYS A 71 -7.23 -12.28 9.98
CA LYS A 71 -7.85 -13.61 9.94
C LYS A 71 -6.84 -14.76 10.10
N TYR A 72 -5.56 -14.47 9.91
CA TYR A 72 -4.46 -15.44 9.91
C TYR A 72 -3.52 -15.29 11.13
N ILE A 73 -3.75 -14.31 12.01
CA ILE A 73 -2.79 -13.94 13.06
C ILE A 73 -3.19 -14.41 14.48
N GLU A 74 -4.44 -14.81 14.74
CA GLU A 74 -4.96 -15.15 16.10
C GLU A 74 -4.53 -14.19 17.23
#